data_AF-A0A8T5M0S3-F1
#
_entry.id   AF-A0A8T5M0S3-F1
#
_cell.length_a   1.000
_cell.length_b   1.000
_cell.length_c   1.000
_cell.angle_alpha   90.00
_cell.angle_beta   90.00
_cell.angle_gamma   90.00
#
_symmetry.space_group_name_H-M   'P 1'
#
loop_
_entity.id
_entity.type
_entity.pdbx_description
1 polymer ?
#
loop_
_entity_poly.entity_id
_entity_poly.type
_entity_poly.pdbx_seq_one_letter_code
_entity_poly.pdbx_strand_id
1 'polypeptide(L)'
;MNQMKKQIILLLLIISLMLLVACNTQGKATRPFEQDCIPQGERCGDGVCEGCEVCNTCFDDCCPNKCFDTDGGQNPIQSGKISGMYKGESFEHLDYCMGTTSVLEYFCGAKTYDVPSNIRIKCEKGCKDSACLE
;
A
#
# COMPACT_ATOMS: atom_id res chain seq x y z
N MET A 1 -73.30 -22.76 10.26
CA MET A 1 -72.02 -22.12 10.63
C MET A 1 -72.00 -20.71 10.01
N ASN A 2 -72.18 -19.68 10.84
CA ASN A 2 -72.52 -18.32 10.41
C ASN A 2 -71.45 -17.69 9.52
N GLN A 3 -71.88 -16.94 8.50
CA GLN A 3 -71.01 -16.26 7.53
C GLN A 3 -69.88 -15.44 8.19
N MET A 4 -70.15 -14.85 9.36
CA MET A 4 -69.13 -14.13 10.13
C MET A 4 -67.99 -15.04 10.63
N LYS A 5 -68.26 -16.29 11.01
CA LYS A 5 -67.21 -17.23 11.45
C LYS A 5 -66.30 -17.63 10.29
N LYS A 6 -66.82 -17.71 9.06
CA LYS A 6 -66.02 -18.01 7.87
C LYS A 6 -65.06 -16.86 7.53
N GLN A 7 -65.51 -15.62 7.66
CA GLN A 7 -64.66 -14.45 7.40
C GLN A 7 -63.53 -14.31 8.41
N ILE A 8 -63.79 -14.58 9.69
CA ILE A 8 -62.75 -14.54 10.74
C ILE A 8 -61.68 -15.62 10.52
N ILE A 9 -62.08 -16.84 10.17
CA ILE A 9 -61.13 -17.93 9.87
C ILE A 9 -60.27 -17.58 8.64
N LEU A 10 -60.88 -17.00 7.60
CA LEU A 10 -60.14 -16.57 6.40
C LEU A 10 -59.12 -15.47 6.72
N LEU A 11 -59.48 -14.49 7.55
CA LEU A 11 -58.58 -13.43 8.01
C LEU A 11 -57.40 -13.98 8.82
N LEU A 12 -57.64 -14.93 9.72
CA LEU A 12 -56.57 -15.57 10.52
C LEU A 12 -55.60 -16.37 9.66
N LEU A 13 -56.10 -17.08 8.63
CA LEU A 13 -55.25 -17.80 7.68
C LEU A 13 -54.39 -16.86 6.82
N ILE A 14 -54.94 -15.72 6.39
CA ILE A 14 -54.19 -14.71 5.63
C ILE A 14 -53.08 -14.08 6.50
N ILE A 15 -53.38 -13.75 7.77
CA ILE A 15 -52.37 -13.19 8.69
C ILE A 15 -51.25 -14.21 8.96
N SER A 16 -51.60 -15.48 9.16
CA SER A 16 -50.60 -16.55 9.36
C SER A 16 -49.71 -16.75 8.12
N LEU A 17 -50.28 -16.67 6.91
CA LEU A 17 -49.52 -16.76 5.67
C LEU A 17 -48.58 -15.57 5.47
N MET A 18 -49.04 -14.34 5.80
CA MET A 18 -48.21 -13.14 5.75
C MET A 18 -47.03 -13.20 6.73
N LEU A 19 -47.23 -13.75 7.93
CA LEU A 19 -46.15 -13.95 8.92
C LEU A 19 -45.11 -14.98 8.44
N LEU A 20 -45.53 -16.03 7.74
CA LEU A 20 -44.62 -17.02 7.16
C LEU A 20 -43.78 -16.45 6.02
N VAL A 21 -44.34 -15.56 5.20
CA VAL A 21 -43.61 -14.90 4.09
C VAL A 21 -42.58 -13.90 4.63
N ALA A 22 -42.87 -13.19 5.72
CA ALA A 22 -41.95 -12.21 6.31
C ALA A 22 -40.71 -12.83 6.97
N CYS A 23 -40.73 -14.12 7.32
CA CYS A 23 -39.60 -14.79 7.99
C CYS A 23 -38.57 -15.39 7.01
N ASN A 24 -38.91 -15.50 5.71
CA ASN A 24 -38.08 -16.22 4.74
C ASN A 24 -37.22 -15.32 3.84
N THR A 25 -37.16 -14.02 4.12
CA THR A 25 -36.28 -13.06 3.42
C THR A 25 -35.18 -12.50 4.32
N GLN A 26 -34.66 -13.32 5.24
CA GLN A 26 -33.24 -13.20 5.59
C GLN A 26 -32.43 -13.98 4.56
N GLY A 27 -32.48 -13.47 3.32
CA GLY A 27 -31.45 -13.77 2.35
C GLY A 27 -30.14 -13.40 3.02
N LYS A 28 -29.28 -14.41 3.20
CA LYS A 28 -27.85 -14.20 3.38
C LYS A 28 -27.44 -13.17 2.34
N ALA A 29 -27.19 -11.95 2.79
CA ALA A 29 -26.49 -10.97 2.02
C ALA A 29 -25.05 -11.45 1.92
N THR A 30 -24.79 -12.40 1.02
CA THR A 30 -23.48 -12.54 0.40
C THR A 30 -23.32 -11.33 -0.51
N ARG A 31 -23.01 -10.18 0.08
CA ARG A 31 -22.25 -9.19 -0.65
C ARG A 31 -20.87 -9.82 -0.83
N PRO A 32 -20.32 -9.88 -2.05
CA PRO A 32 -18.90 -10.06 -2.21
C PRO A 32 -18.28 -8.72 -1.83
N PHE A 33 -18.28 -8.40 -0.54
CA PHE A 33 -17.14 -7.67 -0.04
C PHE A 33 -16.13 -8.76 0.24
N GLU A 34 -15.32 -8.99 -0.77
CA GLU A 34 -14.02 -9.60 -0.69
C GLU A 34 -13.21 -8.80 0.34
N GLN A 35 -13.50 -9.07 1.60
CA GLN A 35 -12.61 -8.83 2.72
C GLN A 35 -12.19 -10.20 3.25
N ASP A 36 -11.79 -11.08 2.33
CA ASP A 36 -11.13 -12.32 2.67
C ASP A 36 -9.62 -12.04 2.62
N CYS A 37 -9.04 -11.63 3.75
CA CYS A 37 -7.59 -11.55 3.88
C CYS A 37 -7.02 -12.98 3.76
N ILE A 38 -6.38 -13.27 2.62
CA ILE A 38 -5.69 -14.51 2.24
C ILE A 38 -4.44 -14.10 1.43
N PRO A 39 -3.28 -14.78 1.50
CA PRO A 39 -2.71 -15.61 2.55
C PRO A 39 -1.52 -14.92 3.24
N GLN A 40 -1.48 -15.03 4.57
CA GLN A 40 -0.29 -15.18 5.40
C GLN A 40 0.84 -14.17 5.18
N GLY A 41 0.57 -12.94 5.59
CA GLY A 41 1.58 -11.95 5.96
C GLY A 41 1.32 -11.38 7.35
N GLU A 42 0.63 -12.08 8.26
CA GLU A 42 0.00 -11.59 9.51
C GLU A 42 0.88 -10.86 10.56
N ARG A 43 2.08 -10.34 10.21
CA ARG A 43 2.99 -9.57 11.09
C ARG A 43 3.99 -8.70 10.33
N CYS A 44 3.71 -7.48 9.91
CA CYS A 44 4.86 -6.67 9.54
C CYS A 44 4.76 -5.24 9.94
N GLY A 45 5.50 -4.83 11.00
CA GLY A 45 6.07 -3.52 11.44
C GLY A 45 5.50 -2.60 12.59
N ASP A 46 4.40 -2.90 13.27
CA ASP A 46 4.14 -2.60 14.70
C ASP A 46 4.76 -3.71 15.56
N GLY A 47 5.10 -4.81 14.89
CA GLY A 47 5.32 -6.07 15.54
C GLY A 47 4.15 -7.05 15.37
N VAL A 48 2.93 -6.64 14.98
CA VAL A 48 1.68 -7.28 14.43
C VAL A 48 0.51 -6.34 13.82
N CYS A 49 0.31 -6.19 12.50
CA CYS A 49 -0.88 -5.55 11.88
C CYS A 49 -2.09 -6.51 11.70
N GLU A 50 -3.32 -6.05 11.96
CA GLU A 50 -4.47 -6.96 12.09
C GLU A 50 -5.70 -6.54 11.29
N GLY A 51 -5.79 -7.07 10.07
CA GLY A 51 -6.98 -6.98 9.23
C GLY A 51 -6.71 -6.63 7.77
N CYS A 52 -5.44 -6.37 7.43
CA CYS A 52 -4.75 -6.86 6.25
C CYS A 52 -3.30 -6.30 6.27
N GLU A 53 -2.33 -7.21 6.33
CA GLU A 53 -0.87 -6.97 6.51
C GLU A 53 -0.15 -6.90 5.18
N VAL A 54 -0.54 -5.89 4.42
CA VAL A 54 0.01 -5.69 3.09
C VAL A 54 0.40 -4.24 2.94
N CYS A 55 1.41 -4.03 2.11
CA CYS A 55 2.09 -2.75 1.95
C CYS A 55 1.17 -1.54 1.68
N ASN A 56 0.00 -1.79 1.10
CA ASN A 56 -0.99 -0.76 0.78
C ASN A 56 -2.00 -0.47 1.90
N THR A 57 -2.14 -1.35 2.90
CA THR A 57 -3.08 -1.16 4.02
C THR A 57 -2.37 -1.02 5.37
N CYS A 58 -1.14 -1.52 5.50
CA CYS A 58 -0.31 -1.36 6.69
C CYS A 58 1.10 -0.88 6.32
N PHE A 59 1.23 0.42 6.04
CA PHE A 59 2.43 0.94 5.38
C PHE A 59 3.66 1.02 6.30
N ASP A 60 3.54 1.70 7.44
CA ASP A 60 4.63 1.88 8.42
C ASP A 60 5.10 0.55 9.01
N ASP A 61 4.18 -0.39 8.97
CA ASP A 61 4.30 -1.75 9.38
C ASP A 61 5.06 -2.52 8.24
N CYS A 62 4.35 -2.76 7.13
CA CYS A 62 4.67 -3.84 6.19
C CYS A 62 5.57 -3.43 5.04
N CYS A 63 5.82 -2.13 4.92
CA CYS A 63 6.75 -1.61 3.95
C CYS A 63 7.89 -0.90 4.67
N PRO A 64 8.83 -1.65 5.28
CA PRO A 64 10.08 -1.05 5.69
C PRO A 64 10.65 -0.36 4.45
N ASN A 65 10.98 0.92 4.59
CA ASN A 65 11.69 1.63 3.54
C ASN A 65 12.93 0.82 3.17
N LYS A 66 13.14 0.63 1.87
CA LYS A 66 14.32 -0.04 1.32
C LYS A 66 14.92 0.89 0.31
N CYS A 67 16.22 1.07 0.40
CA CYS A 67 16.97 1.88 -0.52
C CYS A 67 18.28 1.15 -0.78
N PHE A 68 18.48 0.82 -2.04
CA PHE A 68 19.67 0.18 -2.58
C PHE A 68 20.42 1.22 -3.38
N ASP A 69 21.70 1.39 -3.05
CA ASP A 69 22.60 2.39 -3.60
C ASP A 69 23.76 1.65 -4.31
N THR A 70 23.97 1.88 -5.60
CA THR A 70 24.93 1.09 -6.39
C THR A 70 26.39 1.49 -6.19
N ASP A 71 26.64 2.71 -5.74
CA ASP A 71 27.96 3.31 -5.52
C ASP A 71 28.15 3.83 -4.09
N GLY A 72 27.05 3.92 -3.34
CA GLY A 72 27.04 3.85 -1.89
C GLY A 72 27.22 5.20 -1.23
N GLY A 73 26.13 5.71 -0.64
CA GLY A 73 26.18 6.98 0.07
C GLY A 73 26.41 8.12 -0.91
N GLN A 74 27.15 9.14 -0.49
CA GLN A 74 27.44 10.30 -1.35
C GLN A 74 28.78 10.07 -2.05
N ASN A 75 28.75 9.48 -3.25
CA ASN A 75 29.90 9.12 -4.05
C ASN A 75 29.90 9.81 -5.44
N PRO A 76 30.18 11.12 -5.49
CA PRO A 76 30.03 11.91 -6.72
C PRO A 76 31.00 11.55 -7.85
N ILE A 77 32.00 10.70 -7.61
CA ILE A 77 33.03 10.33 -8.61
C ILE A 77 32.69 9.04 -9.37
N GLN A 78 31.66 8.32 -8.94
CA GLN A 78 31.14 7.14 -9.59
C GLN A 78 29.72 7.44 -10.07
N SER A 79 29.30 6.87 -11.20
CA SER A 79 27.88 6.96 -11.57
C SER A 79 27.11 5.94 -10.75
N GLY A 80 26.12 6.44 -10.03
CA GLY A 80 25.24 5.67 -9.18
C GLY A 80 23.78 5.72 -9.58
N LYS A 81 23.03 4.93 -8.83
CA LYS A 81 21.58 4.81 -8.90
C LYS A 81 21.07 4.32 -7.56
N ILE A 82 20.03 4.98 -7.06
CA ILE A 82 19.22 4.45 -5.98
C ILE A 82 17.96 3.78 -6.52
N SER A 83 17.56 2.68 -5.89
CA SER A 83 16.29 2.02 -6.16
C SER A 83 15.73 1.39 -4.90
N GLY A 84 14.43 1.20 -4.84
CA GLY A 84 13.82 0.51 -3.71
C GLY A 84 12.36 0.86 -3.50
N MET A 85 11.95 0.89 -2.23
CA MET A 85 10.58 1.19 -1.82
C MET A 85 10.60 2.25 -0.72
N TYR A 86 9.85 3.32 -0.89
CA TYR A 86 9.72 4.39 0.09
C TYR A 86 8.28 4.84 0.14
N LYS A 87 7.67 4.89 1.33
CA LYS A 87 6.25 5.30 1.47
C LYS A 87 5.26 4.48 0.63
N GLY A 88 5.62 3.24 0.32
CA GLY A 88 4.76 2.23 -0.32
C GLY A 88 4.91 2.26 -1.83
N GLU A 89 5.72 3.19 -2.33
CA GLU A 89 5.97 3.39 -3.75
C GLU A 89 7.36 2.88 -4.10
N SER A 90 7.45 2.13 -5.19
CA SER A 90 8.74 1.80 -5.78
C SER A 90 9.36 3.05 -6.39
N PHE A 91 10.65 3.28 -6.15
CA PHE A 91 11.37 4.38 -6.76
C PHE A 91 12.65 3.90 -7.44
N GLU A 92 13.10 4.69 -8.41
CA GLU A 92 14.41 4.58 -9.04
C GLU A 92 14.89 5.98 -9.42
N HIS A 93 16.11 6.34 -9.01
CA HIS A 93 16.74 7.61 -9.36
C HIS A 93 18.21 7.39 -9.71
N LEU A 94 18.64 7.93 -10.85
CA LEU A 94 20.01 7.89 -11.31
C LEU A 94 20.69 9.21 -11.01
N ASP A 95 21.97 9.17 -10.70
CA ASP A 95 22.79 10.38 -10.67
C ASP A 95 22.82 11.01 -12.05
N TYR A 96 22.94 12.33 -12.06
CA TYR A 96 23.09 13.03 -13.33
C TYR A 96 23.80 14.36 -13.21
N CYS A 97 24.49 14.73 -14.28
CA CYS A 97 25.15 16.02 -14.40
C CYS A 97 24.13 17.16 -14.53
N MET A 98 24.08 18.03 -13.52
CA MET A 98 23.36 19.30 -13.57
C MET A 98 24.22 20.37 -14.24
N GLY A 99 24.31 20.30 -15.57
CA GLY A 99 25.24 21.11 -16.35
C GLY A 99 26.64 20.50 -16.36
N THR A 100 27.67 21.29 -16.63
CA THR A 100 29.04 20.78 -16.80
C THR A 100 29.88 20.76 -15.53
N THR A 101 29.39 21.32 -14.41
CA THR A 101 30.20 21.58 -13.20
C THR A 101 29.54 21.09 -11.92
N SER A 102 28.45 20.31 -12.01
CA SER A 102 27.78 19.76 -10.84
C SER A 102 27.10 18.44 -11.18
N VAL A 103 27.05 17.53 -10.21
CA VAL A 103 26.25 16.31 -10.24
C VAL A 103 25.12 16.45 -9.22
N LEU A 104 23.90 16.03 -9.60
CA LEU A 104 22.88 15.70 -8.61
C LEU A 104 23.07 14.24 -8.24
N GLU A 105 23.56 14.07 -7.03
CA GLU A 105 23.81 12.79 -6.39
C GLU A 105 22.53 12.32 -5.70
N TYR A 106 22.06 11.13 -6.04
CA TYR A 106 21.03 10.41 -5.30
C TYR A 106 21.68 9.35 -4.43
N PHE A 107 21.28 9.29 -3.16
CA PHE A 107 21.91 8.37 -2.21
C PHE A 107 20.92 7.86 -1.18
N CYS A 108 21.23 6.70 -0.60
CA CYS A 108 20.47 6.16 0.53
C CYS A 108 20.95 6.76 1.86
N GLY A 109 20.06 7.45 2.56
CA GLY A 109 20.38 8.17 3.80
C GLY A 109 20.73 7.24 4.98
N ALA A 110 21.87 7.47 5.63
CA ALA A 110 22.51 6.53 6.56
C ALA A 110 21.89 6.39 7.97
N LYS A 111 20.76 7.05 8.30
CA LYS A 111 20.44 7.29 9.73
C LYS A 111 19.38 6.43 10.40
N THR A 112 18.50 5.71 9.72
CA THR A 112 17.63 4.65 10.32
C THR A 112 16.52 4.13 9.40
N TYR A 113 16.30 4.72 8.22
CA TYR A 113 15.07 4.45 7.47
C TYR A 113 15.29 4.33 5.96
N ASP A 114 16.50 4.01 5.49
CA ASP A 114 16.78 3.80 4.06
C ASP A 114 16.09 4.85 3.18
N VAL A 115 16.27 6.12 3.54
CA VAL A 115 15.49 7.22 2.96
C VAL A 115 16.17 7.65 1.66
N PRO A 116 15.47 7.61 0.51
CA PRO A 116 16.00 8.16 -0.73
C PRO A 116 16.23 9.66 -0.55
N SER A 117 17.46 10.10 -0.76
CA SER A 117 17.90 11.49 -0.60
C SER A 117 18.64 11.95 -1.84
N ASN A 118 18.84 13.27 -1.98
CA ASN A 118 19.72 13.80 -3.01
C ASN A 118 20.50 15.03 -2.51
N ILE A 119 21.64 15.29 -3.13
CA ILE A 119 22.48 16.46 -2.88
C ILE A 119 23.11 16.93 -4.19
N ARG A 120 23.25 18.24 -4.35
CA ARG A 120 24.03 18.80 -5.45
C ARG A 120 25.48 18.94 -5.03
N ILE A 121 26.37 18.29 -5.76
CA ILE A 121 27.82 18.35 -5.52
C ILE A 121 28.48 19.08 -6.69
N LYS A 122 29.40 20.01 -6.38
CA LYS A 122 30.17 20.75 -7.38
C LYS A 122 31.36 19.91 -7.83
N CYS A 123 31.51 19.73 -9.15
CA CYS A 123 32.66 19.05 -9.75
C CYS A 123 33.68 20.08 -10.24
N GLU A 124 34.86 20.14 -9.62
CA GLU A 124 35.90 21.13 -9.97
C GLU A 124 36.46 20.94 -11.38
N LYS A 125 36.59 19.68 -11.82
CA LYS A 125 37.13 19.31 -13.14
C LYS A 125 36.04 19.05 -14.19
N GLY A 126 34.78 19.22 -13.79
CA GLY A 126 33.60 19.01 -14.61
C GLY A 126 32.85 17.71 -14.31
N CYS A 127 31.66 17.59 -14.89
CA CYS A 127 30.78 16.43 -14.77
C CYS A 127 30.58 15.79 -16.14
N LYS A 128 30.68 14.46 -16.20
CA LYS A 128 30.43 13.69 -17.42
C LYS A 128 29.92 12.30 -17.03
N ASP A 129 29.03 11.73 -17.84
CA ASP A 129 28.52 10.36 -17.66
C ASP A 129 27.98 10.13 -16.24
N SER A 130 27.24 11.12 -15.72
CA SER A 130 26.63 11.11 -14.39
C SER A 130 27.60 11.09 -13.20
N ALA A 131 28.88 11.44 -13.39
CA ALA A 131 29.87 11.54 -12.32
C ALA A 131 30.79 12.76 -12.47
N CYS A 132 31.41 13.19 -11.37
CA CYS A 132 32.49 14.16 -11.36
C CYS A 132 33.78 13.56 -11.92
N LEU A 133 34.53 14.35 -12.68
CA LEU A 133 35.84 13.99 -13.19
C LEU A 133 36.91 14.16 -12.10
N GLU A 134 37.82 13.18 -11.98
CA GLU A 134 38.99 13.21 -11.09
C GLU A 134 40.28 13.73 -11.73
#